data_AF-A0A923ZBW2-F1
#
_entry.id   AF-A0A923ZBW2-F1
#
_cell.length_a   1.000
_cell.length_b   1.000
_cell.length_c   1.000
_cell.angle_alpha   90.00
_cell.angle_beta   90.00
_cell.angle_gamma   90.00
#
_symmetry.space_group_name_H-M   'P 1'
#
loop_
_entity.id
_entity.type
_entity.pdbx_description
1 polymer ?
#
loop_
_entity_poly.entity_id
_entity_poly.type
_entity_poly.pdbx_seq_one_letter_code
_entity_poly.pdbx_strand_id
1 'polypeptide(L)'
;MKLSHNSLTQGELAFTGVARSITSLRQFLLTDRYGMSREITNWEWAQAGKERVDSSWQDIPDSEIQECDCQLAHMQAEDFQYYLPAYMRYAVKHFGRPLWETDIIGSVVFSLSPSPKDPGGYAYKV
;
A
#
# COMPACT_ATOMS: atom_id res chain seq x y z
N MET A 1 -5.34 -17.33 -16.31
CA MET A 1 -3.92 -17.51 -15.93
C MET A 1 -3.87 -17.69 -14.42
N LYS A 2 -3.50 -18.87 -13.89
CA LYS A 2 -3.34 -19.09 -12.44
C LYS A 2 -1.88 -18.78 -12.10
N LEU A 3 -1.64 -17.71 -11.34
CA LEU A 3 -0.31 -17.46 -10.78
C LEU A 3 0.01 -18.59 -9.81
N SER A 4 1.19 -19.20 -9.95
CA SER A 4 1.59 -20.35 -9.12
C SER A 4 1.98 -19.88 -7.71
N HIS A 5 1.76 -20.71 -6.69
CA HIS A 5 2.15 -20.42 -5.29
C HIS A 5 3.63 -19.98 -5.14
N ASN A 6 4.51 -20.41 -6.06
CA ASN A 6 5.94 -20.08 -6.04
C ASN A 6 6.26 -18.62 -6.38
N SER A 7 5.39 -17.92 -7.11
CA SER A 7 5.65 -16.51 -7.49
C SER A 7 5.33 -15.54 -6.36
N LEU A 8 4.35 -15.88 -5.51
CA LEU A 8 4.03 -15.12 -4.30
C LEU A 8 5.19 -15.19 -3.30
N THR A 9 5.73 -16.39 -3.06
CA THR A 9 6.79 -16.60 -2.06
C THR A 9 8.09 -15.86 -2.39
N GLN A 10 8.50 -15.76 -3.66
CA GLN A 10 9.70 -14.98 -4.00
C GLN A 10 9.50 -13.47 -3.85
N GLY A 11 8.32 -12.95 -4.21
CA GLY A 11 7.98 -11.55 -4.01
C GLY A 11 7.97 -11.18 -2.53
N GLU A 12 7.33 -11.99 -1.69
CA GLU A 12 7.27 -11.78 -0.24
C GLU A 12 8.66 -11.84 0.42
N LEU A 13 9.55 -12.70 -0.06
CA LEU A 13 10.93 -12.80 0.45
C LEU A 13 11.73 -11.49 0.29
N ALA A 14 11.50 -10.74 -0.80
CA ALA A 14 12.18 -9.46 -1.04
C ALA A 14 11.84 -8.38 0.01
N PHE A 15 10.73 -8.56 0.74
CA PHE A 15 10.29 -7.65 1.80
C PHE A 15 10.47 -8.24 3.22
N THR A 16 11.29 -9.28 3.35
CA THR A 16 11.66 -9.84 4.65
C THR A 16 12.44 -8.79 5.46
N GLY A 17 12.00 -8.53 6.69
CA GLY A 17 12.70 -7.62 7.60
C GLY A 17 12.45 -6.13 7.35
N VAL A 18 11.53 -5.78 6.47
CA VAL A 18 11.10 -4.38 6.29
C VAL A 18 10.56 -3.84 7.61
N ALA A 19 11.04 -2.65 7.98
CA ALA A 19 10.65 -2.00 9.22
C ALA A 19 9.16 -1.66 9.21
N ARG A 20 8.49 -1.87 10.34
CA ARG A 20 7.08 -1.52 10.50
C ARG A 20 6.90 -0.01 10.45
N SER A 21 6.01 0.46 9.58
CA SER A 21 5.62 1.87 9.52
C SER A 21 5.08 2.34 10.88
N ILE A 22 5.39 3.58 11.26
CA ILE A 22 4.84 4.21 12.46
C ILE A 22 3.37 4.62 12.24
N THR A 23 3.05 5.08 11.04
CA THR A 23 1.72 5.59 10.64
C THR A 23 0.83 4.45 10.13
N SER A 24 -0.43 4.38 10.55
CA SER A 24 -1.37 3.37 10.06
C SER A 24 -1.95 3.72 8.68
N LEU A 25 -2.46 2.72 7.94
CA LEU A 25 -3.22 2.97 6.70
C LEU A 25 -4.42 3.89 6.93
N ARG A 26 -5.17 3.71 8.02
CA ARG A 26 -6.28 4.60 8.38
C ARG A 26 -5.83 6.04 8.63
N GLN A 27 -4.63 6.25 9.16
CA GLN A 27 -4.08 7.60 9.33
C GLN A 27 -3.79 8.23 7.97
N PHE A 28 -3.22 7.48 7.00
CA PHE A 28 -3.09 7.96 5.62
C PHE A 28 -4.45 8.28 4.98
N LEU A 29 -5.42 7.38 5.12
CA LEU A 29 -6.79 7.60 4.63
C LEU A 29 -7.43 8.87 5.22
N LEU A 30 -7.15 9.17 6.48
CA LEU A 30 -7.61 10.40 7.12
C LEU A 30 -7.00 11.64 6.46
N THR A 31 -5.71 11.61 6.11
CA THR A 31 -5.03 12.70 5.39
C THR A 31 -5.58 12.88 3.98
N ASP A 32 -5.86 11.80 3.27
CA ASP A 32 -6.45 11.86 1.93
C ASP A 32 -7.86 12.49 1.97
N ARG A 33 -8.70 12.06 2.92
CA ARG A 33 -10.08 12.57 3.05
C ARG A 33 -10.16 14.03 3.48
N TYR A 34 -9.30 14.46 4.41
CA TYR A 34 -9.49 15.75 5.09
C TYR A 34 -8.30 16.71 5.02
N GLY A 35 -7.12 16.25 4.62
CA GLY A 35 -5.87 17.02 4.70
C GLY A 35 -5.87 18.31 3.87
N MET A 36 -6.73 18.42 2.86
CA MET A 36 -6.92 19.65 2.08
C MET A 36 -8.17 20.46 2.48
N SER A 37 -9.03 19.91 3.34
CA SER A 37 -10.34 20.49 3.68
C SER A 37 -10.36 21.16 5.05
N ARG A 38 -9.55 20.66 5.98
CA ARG A 38 -9.47 21.16 7.36
C ARG A 38 -8.22 20.63 8.06
N GLU A 39 -7.92 21.22 9.21
CA GLU A 39 -6.96 20.64 10.13
C GLU A 39 -7.49 19.31 10.72
N ILE A 40 -6.61 18.31 10.79
CA ILE A 40 -6.85 17.02 11.43
C ILE A 40 -6.36 17.14 12.88
N THR A 41 -7.24 16.90 13.84
CA THR A 41 -6.88 17.02 15.25
C THR A 41 -6.04 15.84 15.72
N ASN A 42 -5.24 16.04 16.77
CA ASN A 42 -4.49 14.96 17.43
C ASN A 42 -5.40 13.80 17.89
N TRP A 43 -6.64 14.10 18.30
CA TRP A 43 -7.59 13.07 18.72
C TRP A 43 -8.04 12.20 17.54
N GLU A 44 -8.39 12.81 16.40
CA GLU A 44 -8.77 12.07 15.18
C GLU A 44 -7.62 11.23 14.66
N TRP A 45 -6.41 11.80 14.66
CA TRP A 45 -5.19 11.09 14.28
C TRP A 45 -4.95 9.86 15.17
N ALA A 46 -5.10 10.01 16.49
CA ALA A 46 -4.94 8.92 17.43
C ALA A 46 -6.06 7.86 17.29
N GLN A 47 -7.31 8.27 17.04
CA GLN A 47 -8.41 7.33 16.81
C GLN A 47 -8.19 6.51 15.53
N ALA A 48 -7.79 7.14 14.43
CA ALA A 48 -7.48 6.43 13.19
C ALA A 48 -6.35 5.40 13.36
N GLY A 49 -5.35 5.69 14.21
CA GLY A 49 -4.28 4.75 14.52
C GLY A 49 -4.68 3.60 15.47
N LYS A 50 -5.78 3.74 16.23
CA LYS A 50 -6.12 2.86 17.35
C LYS A 50 -6.55 1.45 16.92
N GLU A 51 -7.21 1.33 15.77
CA GLU A 51 -7.73 0.07 15.26
C GLU A 51 -6.69 -0.73 14.47
N ARG A 52 -5.44 -0.26 14.45
CA ARG A 52 -4.35 -0.94 13.76
C ARG A 52 -4.02 -2.28 14.42
N VAL A 53 -4.20 -3.37 13.67
CA VAL A 53 -3.98 -4.75 14.14
C VAL A 53 -2.70 -5.40 13.63
N ASP A 54 -2.06 -4.82 12.61
CA ASP A 54 -0.88 -5.43 12.00
C ASP A 54 0.32 -5.42 12.95
N SER A 55 1.04 -6.54 13.09
CA SER A 55 2.37 -6.57 13.69
C SER A 55 3.48 -6.61 12.63
N SER A 56 3.11 -7.07 11.44
CA SER A 56 3.90 -7.19 10.22
C SER A 56 2.99 -6.89 9.01
N TRP A 57 3.57 -6.57 7.85
CA TRP A 57 2.77 -6.23 6.67
C TRP A 57 1.89 -7.41 6.21
N GLN A 58 2.25 -8.64 6.58
CA GLN A 58 1.50 -9.87 6.30
C GLN A 58 0.17 -9.95 7.07
N ASP A 59 0.06 -9.25 8.20
CA ASP A 59 -1.09 -9.27 9.10
C ASP A 59 -2.20 -8.31 8.65
N ILE A 60 -1.92 -7.42 7.70
CA ILE A 60 -2.87 -6.44 7.21
C ILE A 60 -4.00 -7.19 6.46
N PRO A 61 -5.26 -7.07 6.91
CA PRO A 61 -6.35 -7.81 6.29
C PRO A 61 -6.72 -7.18 4.94
N ASP A 62 -7.18 -8.01 4.01
CA ASP A 62 -7.63 -7.57 2.67
C ASP A 62 -8.66 -6.43 2.73
N SER A 63 -9.57 -6.45 3.71
CA SER A 63 -10.58 -5.41 3.90
C SER A 63 -9.98 -4.05 4.23
N GLU A 64 -8.83 -4.02 4.91
CA GLU A 64 -8.11 -2.78 5.23
C GLU A 64 -7.46 -2.20 3.97
N ILE A 65 -6.89 -3.06 3.12
CA ILE A 65 -6.35 -2.64 1.81
C ILE A 65 -7.47 -2.10 0.91
N GLN A 66 -8.63 -2.75 0.89
CA GLN A 66 -9.80 -2.30 0.11
C GLN A 66 -10.29 -0.91 0.55
N GLU A 67 -10.41 -0.68 1.84
CA GLU A 67 -10.85 0.61 2.37
C GLU A 67 -9.81 1.72 2.16
N CYS A 68 -8.53 1.34 2.03
CA CYS A 68 -7.39 2.26 1.86
C CYS A 68 -6.83 2.30 0.42
N ASP A 69 -7.55 1.76 -0.56
CA ASP A 69 -7.23 1.61 -2.00
C ASP A 69 -6.00 2.36 -2.58
N CYS A 70 -5.97 3.68 -2.55
CA CYS A 70 -4.93 4.50 -3.20
C CYS A 70 -3.85 5.04 -2.24
N GLN A 71 -3.80 4.60 -0.97
CA GLN A 71 -2.95 5.25 0.04
C GLN A 71 -1.45 5.17 -0.24
N LEU A 72 -0.97 4.25 -1.08
CA LEU A 72 0.44 4.20 -1.50
C LEU A 72 0.92 5.53 -2.10
N ALA A 73 0.05 6.30 -2.76
CA ALA A 73 0.40 7.59 -3.36
C ALA A 73 0.69 8.69 -2.33
N HIS A 74 0.32 8.49 -1.07
CA HIS A 74 0.41 9.48 0.01
C HIS A 74 1.56 9.20 0.99
N MET A 75 2.34 8.16 0.74
CA MET A 75 3.37 7.67 1.66
C MET A 75 4.75 8.22 1.31
N GLN A 76 5.57 8.44 2.34
CA GLN A 76 7.02 8.59 2.19
C GLN A 76 7.66 7.21 1.98
N ALA A 77 8.95 7.21 1.61
CA ALA A 77 9.65 6.01 1.17
C ALA A 77 9.59 4.85 2.19
N GLU A 78 9.75 5.14 3.48
CA GLU A 78 9.77 4.11 4.54
C GLU A 78 8.39 3.47 4.72
N ASP A 79 7.33 4.29 4.76
CA ASP A 79 5.95 3.80 4.88
C ASP A 79 5.52 3.05 3.62
N PHE A 80 5.93 3.55 2.46
CA PHE A 80 5.71 2.91 1.18
C PHE A 80 6.32 1.52 1.13
N GLN A 81 7.59 1.37 1.54
CA GLN A 81 8.27 0.07 1.58
C GLN A 81 7.54 -0.93 2.49
N TYR A 82 6.98 -0.48 3.62
CA TYR A 82 6.23 -1.34 4.53
C TYR A 82 4.88 -1.79 3.96
N TYR A 83 4.11 -0.89 3.36
CA TYR A 83 2.76 -1.19 2.90
C TYR A 83 2.71 -1.82 1.50
N LEU A 84 3.66 -1.49 0.63
CA LEU A 84 3.75 -2.03 -0.73
C LEU A 84 3.56 -3.56 -0.82
N PRO A 85 4.27 -4.42 -0.04
CA PRO A 85 4.10 -5.87 -0.15
C PRO A 85 2.68 -6.34 0.19
N ALA A 86 1.97 -5.66 1.10
CA ALA A 86 0.58 -5.99 1.42
C ALA A 86 -0.35 -5.69 0.25
N TYR A 87 -0.17 -4.55 -0.40
CA TYR A 87 -0.92 -4.18 -1.63
C TYR A 87 -0.60 -5.13 -2.80
N MET A 88 0.67 -5.50 -3.00
CA MET A 88 1.07 -6.46 -4.01
C MET A 88 0.44 -7.84 -3.77
N ARG A 89 0.45 -8.32 -2.51
CA ARG A 89 -0.18 -9.58 -2.13
C ARG A 89 -1.69 -9.56 -2.39
N TYR A 90 -2.37 -8.47 -2.04
CA TYR A 90 -3.78 -8.27 -2.36
C TYR A 90 -4.01 -8.32 -3.88
N ALA A 91 -3.25 -7.55 -4.65
CA ALA A 91 -3.39 -7.45 -6.11
C ALA A 91 -3.22 -8.81 -6.80
N VAL A 92 -2.25 -9.62 -6.37
CA VAL A 92 -2.05 -10.98 -6.89
C VAL A 92 -3.19 -11.91 -6.48
N LYS A 93 -3.63 -11.87 -5.22
CA LYS A 93 -4.72 -12.71 -4.69
C LYS A 93 -6.05 -12.44 -5.40
N HIS A 94 -6.30 -11.19 -5.77
CA HIS A 94 -7.54 -10.73 -6.39
C HIS A 94 -7.41 -10.47 -7.90
N PHE A 95 -6.31 -10.95 -8.50
CA PHE A 95 -6.07 -10.81 -9.93
C PHE A 95 -7.23 -11.37 -10.76
N GLY A 96 -7.76 -10.56 -11.67
CA GLY A 96 -8.88 -10.92 -12.53
C GLY A 96 -10.26 -10.53 -11.99
N ARG A 97 -10.35 -9.91 -10.82
CA ARG A 97 -11.56 -9.18 -10.45
C ARG A 97 -11.79 -7.99 -11.39
N PRO A 98 -13.05 -7.64 -11.70
CA PRO A 98 -13.35 -6.48 -12.51
C PRO A 98 -12.92 -5.16 -11.86
N LEU A 99 -12.57 -4.16 -12.67
CA LEU A 99 -12.13 -2.83 -12.21
C LEU A 99 -13.18 -2.12 -11.32
N TRP A 100 -14.47 -2.34 -11.56
CA TRP A 100 -15.53 -1.75 -10.73
C TRP A 100 -15.64 -2.38 -9.33
N GLU A 101 -14.98 -3.52 -9.09
CA GLU A 101 -14.88 -4.12 -7.76
C GLU A 101 -13.60 -3.69 -7.03
N THR A 102 -12.50 -3.49 -7.75
CA THR A 102 -11.22 -3.05 -7.20
C THR A 102 -10.26 -2.61 -8.31
N ASP A 103 -9.57 -1.47 -8.11
CA ASP A 103 -8.48 -1.02 -8.97
C ASP A 103 -7.12 -0.98 -8.23
N ILE A 104 -7.00 -1.76 -7.15
CA ILE A 104 -5.77 -1.83 -6.34
C ILE A 104 -4.58 -2.31 -7.18
N ILE A 105 -4.80 -3.17 -8.17
CA ILE A 105 -3.73 -3.58 -9.09
C ILE A 105 -3.25 -2.41 -9.96
N GLY A 106 -4.16 -1.55 -10.42
CA GLY A 106 -3.82 -0.34 -11.15
C GLY A 106 -3.01 0.62 -10.27
N SER A 107 -3.45 0.81 -9.03
CA SER A 107 -2.75 1.59 -8.00
C SER A 107 -1.31 1.08 -7.78
N VAL A 108 -1.12 -0.23 -7.56
CA VAL A 108 0.20 -0.84 -7.38
C VAL A 108 1.10 -0.65 -8.61
N VAL A 109 0.57 -0.92 -9.81
CA VAL A 109 1.34 -0.75 -11.05
C VAL A 109 1.73 0.70 -11.25
N PHE A 110 0.82 1.65 -10.99
CA PHE A 110 1.09 3.08 -11.08
C PHE A 110 2.19 3.49 -10.09
N SER A 111 2.11 3.06 -8.83
CA SER A 111 3.10 3.34 -7.80
C SER A 111 4.49 2.77 -8.08
N LEU A 112 4.59 1.66 -8.81
CA LEU A 112 5.85 1.02 -9.17
C LEU A 112 6.39 1.47 -10.53
N SER A 113 5.58 2.16 -11.33
CA SER A 113 5.97 2.62 -12.64
C SER A 113 6.67 3.98 -12.53
N PRO A 114 7.90 4.12 -13.03
CA PRO A 114 8.55 5.42 -13.11
C PRO A 114 7.69 6.39 -13.91
N SER A 115 7.66 7.65 -13.46
CA SER A 115 6.94 8.69 -14.18
C SER A 115 7.57 8.88 -15.56
N PRO A 116 6.80 8.90 -16.66
CA PRO A 116 7.33 9.23 -17.97
C PRO A 116 7.86 10.67 -18.04
N LYS A 117 7.50 11.52 -17.07
CA LYS A 117 8.02 12.89 -16.92
C LYS A 117 9.40 12.93 -16.27
N ASP A 118 9.85 11.83 -15.69
CA ASP A 118 11.20 11.65 -15.15
C ASP A 118 11.88 10.42 -15.76
N PRO A 119 12.45 10.55 -16.98
CA PRO A 119 13.14 9.47 -17.66
C PRO A 119 14.32 8.90 -16.87
N GLY A 120 14.88 9.66 -15.91
CA GLY A 120 15.95 9.21 -15.03
C GLY A 120 15.50 8.17 -14.00
N GLY A 121 14.20 8.10 -13.71
CA GLY A 121 13.61 7.14 -12.77
C GLY A 121 13.56 5.69 -13.30
N TYR A 122 13.76 5.47 -14.60
CA TYR A 122 13.87 4.11 -15.18
C TYR A 122 15.24 3.46 -14.96
N ALA A 123 16.23 4.22 -14.46
CA ALA A 123 17.54 3.69 -14.19
C ALA A 123 17.51 2.83 -12.92
N TYR A 124 17.39 1.51 -13.08
CA TYR A 124 17.87 0.58 -12.07
C TYR A 124 19.38 0.82 -11.90
N LYS A 125 19.75 1.63 -10.92
CA LYS A 125 21.15 1.78 -10.52
C LYS A 125 21.53 0.50 -9.79
N VAL A 126 22.18 -0.39 -10.53
CA VAL A 126 22.83 -1.62 -10.02
C VAL A 126 24.01 -1.23 -9.14
#